data_AF-A0A8I1WC42-F1
#
_entry.id   AF-A0A8I1WC42-F1
#
_cell.length_a   1.000
_cell.length_b   1.000
_cell.length_c   1.000
_cell.angle_alpha   90.00
_cell.angle_beta   90.00
_cell.angle_gamma   90.00
#
_symmetry.space_group_name_H-M   'P 1'
#
loop_
_entity.id
_entity.type
_entity.pdbx_description
1 polymer ?
#
loop_
_entity_poly.entity_id
_entity_poly.type
_entity_poly.pdbx_seq_one_letter_code
_entity_poly.pdbx_strand_id
1 'polypeptide(L)' 'MRNILVFPDGNQHDFLYPINRDIEVGERLQVHLSSSESIHVLVVKEIQKTEKAVFYLLDYA' A
#
# COMPACT_ATOMS: atom_id res chain seq x y z
N MET A 1 -3.98 -10.18 11.22
CA MET A 1 -3.10 -9.01 11.04
C MET A 1 -3.67 -8.18 9.91
N ARG A 2 -3.84 -6.86 10.10
CA ARG A 2 -4.38 -5.95 9.07
C ARG A 2 -3.25 -5.50 8.14
N ASN A 3 -3.54 -5.36 6.84
CA ASN A 3 -2.62 -4.74 5.90
C ASN A 3 -3.08 -3.30 5.66
N ILE A 4 -2.18 -2.34 5.84
CA ILE A 4 -2.46 -0.91 5.77
C ILE A 4 -1.53 -0.28 4.75
N LEU A 5 -2.08 0.30 3.68
CA LEU A 5 -1.34 1.16 2.76
C LEU A 5 -1.22 2.54 3.38
N VAL A 6 0.01 3.06 3.44
CA VAL A 6 0.28 4.43 3.87
C VAL A 6 0.70 5.21 2.64
N PHE A 7 -0.15 6.11 2.19
CA PHE A 7 0.09 6.95 1.02
C PHE A 7 1.05 8.09 1.37
N PRO A 8 1.77 8.66 0.37
CA PRO A 8 2.73 9.74 0.58
C PRO A 8 2.10 11.05 1.08
N ASP A 9 0.78 11.22 0.93
CA ASP A 9 0.00 12.32 1.51
C ASP A 9 -0.36 12.09 3.00
N GLY A 10 0.04 10.94 3.57
CA GLY A 10 -0.25 10.54 4.95
C GLY A 10 -1.58 9.80 5.10
N ASN A 11 -2.36 9.61 4.03
CA ASN A 11 -3.59 8.84 4.09
C ASN A 11 -3.29 7.36 4.34
N GLN A 12 -4.16 6.71 5.13
CA GLN A 12 -4.05 5.30 5.44
C GLN A 12 -5.30 4.57 4.96
N HIS A 13 -5.10 3.49 4.21
CA HIS A 13 -6.20 2.62 3.80
C HIS A 13 -5.92 1.18 4.20
N ASP A 14 -6.91 0.59 4.85
CA ASP A 14 -6.96 -0.86 4.97
C ASP A 14 -7.19 -1.47 3.59
N PHE A 15 -6.46 -2.55 3.32
CA PHE A 15 -6.65 -3.32 2.12
C PHE A 15 -6.57 -4.81 2.44
N LEU A 16 -7.28 -5.59 1.64
CA LEU A 16 -7.29 -7.04 1.71
C LEU A 16 -6.61 -7.57 0.44
N TYR A 17 -5.45 -8.18 0.63
CA TYR A 17 -4.81 -8.94 -0.44
C TYR A 17 -5.48 -10.31 -0.58
N PRO A 18 -5.49 -10.90 -1.79
CA PRO A 18 -5.61 -12.35 -1.90
C PRO A 18 -4.46 -12.98 -1.11
N ILE A 19 -4.77 -13.99 -0.30
CA ILE A 19 -3.89 -14.59 0.73
C ILE A 19 -2.51 -15.06 0.21
N ASN A 20 -2.30 -15.19 -1.09
CA ASN A 20 -1.10 -15.78 -1.71
C ASN A 20 -0.22 -14.80 -2.49
N ARG A 21 -0.15 -13.53 -2.09
CA ARG A 21 0.79 -12.59 -2.72
C ARG A 21 1.54 -11.81 -1.66
N ASP A 22 2.84 -12.09 -1.55
CA ASP A 22 3.77 -11.27 -0.80
C ASP A 22 4.06 -10.00 -1.59
N ILE A 23 4.06 -8.86 -0.90
CA ILE A 23 4.47 -7.57 -1.47
C ILE A 23 5.88 -7.29 -1.01
N GLU A 24 6.74 -6.90 -1.94
CA GLU A 24 8.13 -6.57 -1.65
C GLU A 24 8.40 -5.07 -1.75
N VAL A 25 9.46 -4.61 -1.06
CA VAL A 25 9.96 -3.24 -1.23
C VAL A 25 10.44 -3.07 -2.67
N GLY A 26 10.04 -1.98 -3.31
CA GLY A 26 10.27 -1.70 -4.73
C GLY A 26 9.16 -2.19 -5.65
N GLU A 27 8.17 -2.95 -5.15
CA GLU A 27 7.02 -3.36 -5.94
C GLU A 27 6.16 -2.15 -6.32
N ARG A 28 5.65 -2.15 -7.56
CA ARG A 28 4.76 -1.11 -8.08
C ARG A 28 3.31 -1.53 -7.89
N LEU A 29 2.56 -0.73 -7.15
CA LEU A 29 1.14 -0.90 -6.92
C LEU A 29 0.34 0.10 -7.75
N GLN A 30 -0.65 -0.40 -8.48
CA GLN A 30 -1.64 0.44 -9.14
C GLN A 30 -2.82 0.61 -8.18
N VAL A 31 -3.05 1.84 -7.75
CA VAL A 31 -4.15 2.20 -6.87
C VAL A 31 -5.15 3.02 -7.66
N HIS A 32 -6.40 2.56 -7.67
CA HIS A 32 -7.53 3.34 -8.15
C HIS A 32 -8.24 3.94 -6.94
N LEU A 33 -8.13 5.25 -6.77
CA LEU A 33 -8.80 5.96 -5.68
C LEU A 33 -10.23 6.28 -6.14
N SER A 34 -11.25 5.88 -5.38
CA SER A 34 -12.66 6.09 -5.75
C SER A 34 -13.04 7.55 -6.01
N SER A 35 -12.23 8.49 -5.49
CA SER A 35 -12.41 9.94 -5.65
C SER A 35 -11.77 10.50 -6.93
N SER A 36 -11.00 9.71 -7.67
CA SER A 36 -10.28 10.14 -8.86
C SER A 36 -10.37 9.06 -9.93
N GLU A 37 -10.85 9.41 -11.13
CA GLU A 37 -10.81 8.49 -12.29
C GLU A 37 -9.37 8.17 -12.75
N SER A 38 -8.35 8.71 -12.07
CA SER A 38 -6.94 8.48 -12.37
C SER A 38 -6.40 7.27 -11.62
N ILE A 39 -5.68 6.41 -12.35
CA ILE A 39 -4.89 5.32 -11.79
C ILE A 39 -3.57 5.92 -11.28
N HIS A 40 -3.30 5.79 -9.99
CA HIS A 40 -2.04 6.20 -9.39
C HIS A 40 -1.11 4.98 -9.32
N VAL A 41 0.09 5.12 -9.89
CA VAL A 41 1.15 4.12 -9.76
C VAL A 41 2.07 4.54 -8.62
N LEU A 42 2.11 3.73 -7.56
CA LEU A 42 2.89 3.97 -6.36
C LEU A 42 3.92 2.85 -6.19
N VAL A 43 5.03 3.15 -5.54
CA VAL A 43 6.09 2.18 -5.22
C VAL A 43 6.10 1.93 -3.73
N VAL A 44 6.20 0.66 -3.34
CA VAL A 44 6.40 0.30 -1.93
C VAL A 44 7.81 0.70 -1.52
N LYS A 45 7.92 1.75 -0.73
CA LYS A 45 9.20 2.26 -0.23
C LYS A 45 9.71 1.46 0.96
N GLU A 46 8.80 1.10 1.85
CA GLU A 46 9.14 0.45 3.11
C GLU A 46 7.96 -0.39 3.60
N ILE A 47 8.26 -1.51 4.28
CA ILE A 47 7.25 -2.37 4.88
C ILE A 47 7.57 -2.50 6.36
N GLN A 48 6.70 -1.97 7.21
CA GLN A 48 6.83 -2.05 8.66
C GLN A 48 5.83 -3.06 9.22
N LYS A 49 6.34 -4.14 9.78
CA LYS A 49 5.53 -5.20 10.40
C LYS A 49 5.43 -4.95 11.91
N THR A 50 4.21 -4.93 12.41
CA THR A 50 3.90 -4.83 13.85
C THR A 50 3.07 -6.05 14.28
N GLU A 51 2.89 -6.24 15.58
CA GLU A 51 2.08 -7.33 16.13
C GLU A 51 0.61 -7.29 15.67
N LYS A 52 0.10 -6.10 15.33
CA LYS A 52 -1.32 -5.88 14.99
C LYS A 52 -1.55 -5.69 13.48
N ALA A 53 -0.59 -5.08 12.79
CA ALA A 53 -0.73 -4.69 11.39
C ALA A 53 0.60 -4.67 10.64
N VAL A 54 0.51 -4.76 9.31
CA VAL A 54 1.61 -4.52 8.38
C VAL A 54 1.33 -3.21 7.66
N PHE A 55 2.25 -2.26 7.78
CA PHE A 55 2.20 -0.97 7.13
C PHE A 55 3.08 -1.00 5.89
N TYR A 56 2.50 -0.67 4.74
CA TYR A 56 3.18 -0.60 3.46
C TYR A 56 3.26 0.88 3.09
N LEU A 57 4.43 1.47 3.29
CA LEU A 57 4.67 2.88 2.97
C LEU A 57 4.85 3.00 1.46
N LEU A 58 4.00 3.81 0.85
CA LEU A 58 3.97 4.07 -0.57
C LEU A 58 4.62 5.41 -0.87
N ASP A 59 5.32 5.48 -1.99
CA ASP A 59 5.89 6.71 -2.53
C ASP A 59 5.53 6.85 -4.01
N TYR A 60 5.58 8.06 -4.53
CA TYR A 60 5.46 8.28 -5.97
C TYR A 60 6.74 7.78 -6.65
N ALA A 61 6.57 7.07 -7.78
CA ALA A 61 7.67 6.53 -8.58
C ALA A 61 8.56 7.62 -9.20
#